data_AF-A0A3P8JMV8-F1
#
_entry.id   AF-A0A3P8JMV8-F1
#
_cell.length_a   1.000
_cell.length_b   1.000
_cell.length_c   1.000
_cell.angle_alpha   90.00
_cell.angle_beta   90.00
_cell.angle_gamma   90.00
#
_symmetry.space_group_name_H-M   'P 1'
#
loop_
_entity.id
_entity.type
_entity.pdbx_description
1 polymer ?
#
loop_
_entity_poly.entity_id
_entity_poly.type
_entity_poly.pdbx_seq_one_letter_code
_entity_poly.pdbx_strand_id
1 'polypeptide(L)' 'MNNFDLYTPTRILFGKGAIENLRDQIPAGARILVTYGGGSVKKPASWIRP' A
#
# COMPACT_ATOMS: atom_id res chain seq x y z
N MET A 1 -28.58 9.83 17.67
CA MET A 1 -27.13 9.57 17.50
C MET A 1 -26.54 9.45 18.88
N ASN A 2 -25.77 8.41 19.17
CA ASN A 2 -25.17 8.19 20.49
C ASN A 2 -23.76 8.78 20.54
N ASN A 3 -23.27 9.07 21.75
CA ASN A 3 -21.90 9.51 21.93
C ASN A 3 -20.93 8.37 21.60
N PHE A 4 -19.83 8.70 20.92
CA PHE A 4 -18.74 7.78 20.61
C PHE A 4 -17.40 8.50 20.65
N ASP A 5 -16.37 7.75 21.02
CA ASP A 5 -14.97 8.13 20.85
C ASP A 5 -14.39 7.32 19.69
N LEU A 6 -13.86 8.00 18.68
CA LEU A 6 -13.31 7.39 17.47
C LEU A 6 -11.80 7.62 17.40
N TYR A 7 -11.04 6.54 17.24
CA TYR A 7 -9.60 6.60 17.02
C TYR A 7 -9.21 5.85 15.74
N THR A 8 -8.65 6.59 14.78
CA THR A 8 -8.21 6.07 13.48
C THR A 8 -6.73 6.42 13.24
N PRO A 9 -5.78 5.65 13.79
CA PRO A 9 -4.36 5.99 13.77
C PRO A 9 -3.67 5.77 12.42
N THR A 10 -4.33 5.06 11.51
CA THR A 10 -3.72 4.63 10.25
C THR A 10 -3.39 5.85 9.38
N ARG A 11 -2.09 6.02 9.09
CA ARG A 11 -1.62 7.03 8.14
C ARG A 11 -1.99 6.61 6.71
N ILE A 12 -2.68 7.49 6.00
CA ILE A 12 -3.07 7.27 4.61
C ILE A 12 -2.10 8.02 3.71
N LEU A 13 -1.41 7.29 2.83
CA LEU A 13 -0.68 7.87 1.70
C LEU A 13 -1.63 7.88 0.48
N PHE A 14 -2.18 9.06 0.15
CA PHE A 14 -3.16 9.22 -0.93
C PHE A 14 -2.59 10.00 -2.11
N GLY A 15 -3.07 9.68 -3.32
CA GLY A 15 -2.70 10.37 -4.56
C GLY A 15 -2.00 9.47 -5.58
N LYS A 16 -1.95 9.92 -6.84
CA LYS A 16 -1.19 9.25 -7.91
C LYS A 16 0.29 9.26 -7.55
N GLY A 17 0.95 8.11 -7.64
CA GLY A 17 2.39 7.99 -7.33
C GLY A 17 2.73 7.89 -5.83
N ALA A 18 1.73 7.84 -4.93
CA ALA A 18 1.97 7.83 -3.48
C ALA A 18 2.85 6.67 -2.96
N ILE A 19 3.02 5.60 -3.74
CA ILE A 19 3.93 4.49 -3.43
C ILE A 19 5.40 4.94 -3.31
N GLU A 20 5.80 6.04 -3.96
CA GLU A 20 7.17 6.58 -3.87
C GLU A 20 7.52 7.00 -2.43
N ASN A 21 6.53 7.49 -1.69
CA ASN A 21 6.67 7.91 -0.28
C ASN A 21 6.69 6.74 0.71
N LEU A 22 6.45 5.50 0.25
CA LEU A 22 6.36 4.32 1.13
C LEU A 22 7.69 4.04 1.85
N ARG A 23 8.81 4.31 1.18
CA ARG A 23 10.15 4.08 1.76
C ARG A 23 10.36 4.88 3.05
N ASP A 24 9.87 6.12 3.08
CA ASP A 24 10.03 7.01 4.24
C ASP A 24 9.13 6.60 5.42
N GLN A 25 8.17 5.69 5.20
CA GLN A 25 7.29 5.17 6.24
C GLN A 25 7.82 3.88 6.89
N ILE A 26 8.92 3.31 6.37
CA ILE A 26 9.46 2.04 6.82
C ILE A 26 10.79 2.28 7.54
N PRO A 27 11.02 1.69 8.73
CA PRO A 27 12.31 1.78 9.41
C PRO A 27 13.48 1.34 8.52
N ALA A 28 14.58 2.09 8.58
CA ALA A 28 15.80 1.75 7.86
C ALA A 28 16.31 0.36 8.27
N GLY A 29 16.68 -0.47 7.29
CA GLY A 29 17.20 -1.82 7.52
C GLY A 29 16.16 -2.88 7.87
N ALA A 30 14.85 -2.56 7.85
CA ALA A 30 13.81 -3.55 8.08
C ALA A 30 13.84 -4.67 7.02
N ARG A 31 13.80 -5.93 7.48
CA ARG A 31 13.55 -7.08 6.61
C ARG A 31 12.05 -7.23 6.43
N ILE A 32 11.54 -6.96 5.23
CA ILE A 32 10.10 -6.87 4.94
C ILE A 32 9.62 -8.17 4.28
N LEU A 33 8.49 -8.71 4.75
CA LEU A 33 7.72 -9.73 4.05
C LEU A 33 6.58 -9.04 3.29
N VAL A 34 6.58 -9.17 1.96
CA VAL A 34 5.48 -8.67 1.13
C VAL A 34 4.48 -9.79 0.89
N THR A 35 3.27 -9.62 1.37
CA THR A 35 2.15 -10.55 1.13
C THR A 35 1.27 -10.03 -0.01
N TYR A 36 0.87 -10.92 -0.90
CA TYR A 36 -0.06 -10.63 -1.99
C TYR A 36 -0.82 -11.92 -2.37
N GLY A 37 -1.99 -11.77 -3.00
CA GLY A 37 -2.85 -12.90 -3.40
C GLY A 37 -2.40 -13.57 -4.70
N GLY A 38 -3.36 -13.96 -5.55
CA GLY A 38 -3.15 -14.76 -6.78
C GLY A 38 -2.32 -14.12 -7.92
N GLY A 39 -1.52 -13.09 -7.63
CA GLY A 39 -0.53 -12.56 -8.56
C GLY A 39 -0.99 -11.43 -9.47
N SER A 40 -2.17 -10.83 -9.26
CA SER A 40 -2.62 -9.65 -10.03
C SER A 40 -1.63 -8.47 -9.94
N VAL A 41 -0.98 -8.29 -8.79
CA VAL A 41 0.07 -7.28 -8.59
C VAL A 41 1.40 -7.63 -9.28
N LYS A 42 1.62 -8.92 -9.60
CA LYS A 42 2.82 -9.43 -10.26
C LYS A 42 2.66 -9.64 -11.75
N LYS A 43 1.43 -9.82 -12.25
CA LYS A 43 1.17 -9.90 -13.68
C LYS A 43 1.59 -8.56 -14.28
N PRO A 44 2.60 -8.51 -15.18
CA PRO A 44 2.66 -7.37 -16.08
C PRO A 44 1.30 -7.32 -16.76
N ALA A 45 0.66 -6.14 -16.76
CA ALA A 45 -0.60 -5.95 -17.46
C ALA A 45 -0.40 -6.54 -18.86
N SER A 46 -1.13 -7.61 -19.17
CA SER A 46 -1.09 -8.25 -20.47
C SER A 46 -1.65 -7.27 -21.49
N TRP A 47 -0.82 -6.35 -21.94
CA TRP A 47 -1.05 -5.42 -23.02
C TRP A 47 0.04 -5.66 -24.05
N ILE A 48 -0.42 -5.76 -25.30
CA ILE A 48 0.32 -6.05 -26.53
C ILE A 48 0.48 -7.55 -26.81
N ARG A 49 -0.59 -8.14 -27.34
CA ARG A 49 -0.47 -9.14 -28.41
C ARG A 49 -0.19 -8.37 -29.72
N PRO A 50 0.56 -8.97 -30.66
CA PRO A 50 1.37 -8.29 -31.69
C PRO A 50 0.61 -7.31 -32.57
#